data_AF-A0A4Y2LPP0-F1
#
_entry.id   AF-A0A4Y2LPP0-F1
#
_cell.length_a   1.000
_cell.length_b   1.000
_cell.length_c   1.000
_cell.angle_alpha   90.00
_cell.angle_beta   90.00
_cell.angle_gamma   90.00
#
_symmetry.space_group_name_H-M   'P 1'
#
loop_
_entity.id
_entity.type
_entity.pdbx_description
1 polymer ?
#
loop_
_entity_poly.entity_id
_entity_poly.type
_entity_poly.pdbx_seq_one_letter_code
_entity_poly.pdbx_strand_id
1 'polypeptide(L)' 'MPGRLHWMASRWPSDNVLFSKFKKHLSGTRFSSVSDEKTAAENWLNGQGRDFHQDGLNKLVLRSDKQI' A
#
# COMPACT_ATOMS: atom_id res chain seq x y z
N MET A 1 3.72 -29.90 -8.77
CA MET A 1 4.36 -29.10 -7.69
C MET A 1 3.68 -27.74 -7.56
N PRO A 2 2.77 -27.53 -6.59
CA PRO A 2 2.01 -26.29 -6.45
C PRO A 2 2.63 -25.41 -5.35
N GLY A 3 3.72 -24.70 -5.66
CA GLY A 3 4.44 -23.91 -4.64
C GLY A 3 4.96 -22.55 -5.09
N ARG A 4 4.96 -22.26 -6.40
CA ARG A 4 5.60 -21.05 -6.94
C ARG A 4 4.67 -19.84 -7.11
N LEU A 5 3.36 -20.04 -7.07
CA LEU A 5 2.40 -18.93 -7.25
C LEU A 5 2.12 -18.15 -5.96
N HIS A 6 2.22 -18.80 -4.79
CA HIS A 6 1.95 -18.14 -3.50
C HIS A 6 2.95 -17.01 -3.18
N TRP A 7 4.17 -17.09 -3.71
CA TRP A 7 5.23 -16.12 -3.45
C TRP A 7 5.10 -14.83 -4.28
N MET A 8 4.43 -14.89 -5.43
CA MET A 8 4.24 -13.71 -6.28
C MET A 8 3.08 -12.84 -5.79
N ALA A 9 1.99 -13.43 -5.31
CA ALA A 9 0.83 -12.70 -4.80
C ALA A 9 1.13 -11.93 -3.50
N SER A 10 2.00 -12.45 -2.62
CA SER A 10 2.37 -11.78 -1.35
C SER A 10 3.37 -10.63 -1.54
N ARG A 11 3.86 -10.42 -2.77
CA ARG A 11 5.01 -9.56 -3.07
C ARG A 11 4.66 -8.39 -3.95
N TRP A 12 3.38 -8.20 -4.28
CA TRP A 12 2.99 -7.03 -5.04
C TRP A 12 3.19 -5.77 -4.20
N PRO A 13 3.93 -4.77 -4.70
CA PRO A 13 4.36 -3.61 -3.91
C PRO A 13 3.22 -2.67 -3.50
N SER A 14 2.15 -2.66 -4.29
CA SER A 14 0.87 -2.03 -3.96
C SER A 14 0.36 -2.46 -2.59
N ASP A 15 0.59 -3.72 -2.22
CA ASP A 15 -0.10 -4.33 -1.10
C ASP A 15 0.68 -4.14 0.22
N ASN A 16 1.97 -3.81 0.14
CA ASN A 16 2.83 -3.65 1.32
C ASN A 16 3.19 -2.20 1.64
N VAL A 17 3.64 -1.40 0.66
CA VAL A 17 4.08 -0.02 0.93
C VAL A 17 2.88 0.91 1.06
N LEU A 18 1.93 0.77 0.14
CA LEU A 18 0.71 1.56 0.08
C LEU A 18 -0.18 1.24 1.28
N PHE A 19 -0.43 -0.05 1.51
CA PHE A 19 -1.25 -0.53 2.62
C PHE A 19 -0.61 -0.23 4.00
N SER A 20 0.72 -0.28 4.14
CA SER A 20 1.39 0.07 5.41
C SER A 20 1.24 1.55 5.78
N LYS A 21 1.44 2.47 4.82
CA LYS A 21 1.24 3.90 5.04
C LYS A 21 -0.24 4.22 5.30
N PHE A 22 -1.13 3.57 4.57
CA PHE A 22 -2.58 3.73 4.74
C PHE A 22 -3.03 3.27 6.12
N LYS A 23 -2.63 2.06 6.53
CA LYS A 23 -2.96 1.49 7.85
C LYS A 23 -2.42 2.34 9.01
N LYS A 24 -1.25 2.97 8.85
CA LYS A 24 -0.72 3.96 9.80
C LYS A 24 -1.58 5.22 9.89
N HIS A 25 -2.07 5.72 8.76
CA HIS A 25 -2.95 6.90 8.77
C HIS A 25 -4.30 6.59 9.44
N LEU A 26 -4.82 5.39 9.23
CA LEU A 26 -6.05 4.93 9.88
C LEU A 26 -5.87 4.54 11.36
N SER A 27 -4.63 4.30 11.84
CA SER A 27 -4.40 3.71 13.17
C SER A 27 -4.73 4.62 14.37
N GLY A 28 -5.33 5.78 14.15
CA GLY A 28 -5.81 6.68 15.19
C GLY A 28 -7.27 7.12 15.02
N THR A 29 -7.92 6.72 13.92
CA THR A 29 -9.28 7.15 13.59
C THR A 29 -10.24 6.00 13.84
N ARG A 30 -11.17 6.18 14.78
CA ARG A 30 -12.29 5.25 14.98
C ARG A 30 -13.41 5.62 14.02
N PHE A 31 -13.80 4.68 13.16
CA PHE A 31 -14.94 4.84 12.26
C PHE A 31 -16.21 4.29 12.91
N SER A 32 -17.32 5.02 12.80
CA SER A 32 -18.61 4.58 13.31
C SER A 32 -19.34 3.67 12.32
N SER A 33 -18.97 3.72 11.04
CA SER A 33 -19.57 2.96 9.96
C SER A 33 -18.55 2.63 8.86
N VAL A 34 -18.85 1.60 8.06
CA VAL A 34 -18.06 1.23 6.87
C VAL A 34 -18.04 2.35 5.83
N SER A 35 -19.12 3.13 5.75
CA SER A 35 -19.17 4.34 4.91
C SER A 35 -18.14 5.38 5.33
N ASP A 36 -17.98 5.61 6.64
CA ASP A 36 -16.99 6.56 7.16
C ASP A 36 -15.55 6.10 6.86
N GLU A 37 -15.30 4.79 6.97
CA GLU A 37 -14.01 4.19 6.60
C GLU A 37 -13.71 4.39 5.10
N LYS A 38 -14.71 4.17 4.24
CA LYS A 38 -14.58 4.35 2.79
C LYS A 38 -14.30 5.81 2.42
N THR A 39 -15.02 6.75 3.02
CA THR A 39 -14.80 8.19 2.79
C THR A 39 -13.43 8.64 3.29
N ALA A 40 -12.96 8.13 4.43
CA ALA A 40 -11.61 8.41 4.92
C ALA A 40 -10.52 7.82 4.02
N ALA A 41 -10.75 6.62 3.46
CA ALA A 41 -9.85 5.99 2.50
C ALA A 41 -9.72 6.83 1.22
N GLU A 42 -10.85 7.26 0.66
CA GLU A 42 -10.90 8.07 -0.56
C GLU A 42 -10.27 9.45 -0.34
N ASN A 43 -10.56 10.12 0.77
CA ASN A 43 -9.95 11.42 1.08
C ASN A 43 -8.44 11.32 1.29
N TRP A 44 -7.94 10.26 1.94
CA TRP A 44 -6.51 10.06 2.09
C TRP A 44 -5.80 9.80 0.75
N LEU A 45 -6.39 8.96 -0.10
CA LEU A 45 -5.86 8.68 -1.44
C LEU A 45 -5.86 9.93 -2.33
N ASN A 46 -6.93 10.72 -2.30
CA ASN A 46 -7.01 11.99 -3.04
C ASN A 46 -6.01 13.04 -2.52
N GLY A 47 -5.65 12.97 -1.25
CA GLY A 47 -4.61 13.81 -0.65
C GLY A 47 -3.17 13.36 -0.94
N GLN A 48 -2.97 12.16 -1.49
CA GLN A 48 -1.65 11.70 -1.90
C GLN A 48 -1.28 12.30 -3.25
N GLY A 49 -0.25 13.16 -3.27
CA GLY A 49 0.29 13.75 -4.49
C GLY A 49 0.96 12.72 -5.41
N ARG A 50 1.33 13.15 -6.62
CA ARG A 50 2.02 12.29 -7.62
C ARG A 50 3.32 11.68 -7.10
N ASP A 51 3.98 12.37 -6.18
CA ASP A 51 5.23 11.94 -5.54
C ASP A 51 5.04 10.64 -4.74
N PHE A 52 3.83 10.38 -4.23
CA PHE A 52 3.52 9.16 -3.49
C PHE A 52 3.62 7.91 -4.38
N HIS A 53 3.12 8.01 -5.61
CA HIS A 53 3.27 6.94 -6.60
C HIS A 53 4.73 6.78 -7.02
N GLN A 54 5.45 7.89 -7.21
CA GLN A 54 6.83 7.87 -7.66
C GLN A 54 7.79 7.31 -6.59
N ASP A 55 7.62 7.69 -5.32
CA ASP A 55 8.39 7.18 -4.19
C ASP A 55 8.08 5.70 -3.90
N GLY A 56 6.81 5.30 -4.06
CA GLY A 56 6.38 3.91 -4.02
C GLY A 56 7.04 3.04 -5.10
N LEU A 57 7.15 3.56 -6.33
CA LEU A 57 7.83 2.91 -7.45
C LEU A 57 9.35 2.91 -7.31
N ASN A 58 9.96 3.96 -6.77
CA ASN A 58 11.42 4.03 -6.57
C ASN A 58 11.90 3.04 -5.50
N LYS A 59 11.16 2.89 -4.39
CA LYS A 59 11.45 1.83 -3.39
C LYS A 59 11.32 0.42 -3.95
N LEU A 60 10.51 0.28 -5.00
CA LEU A 60 10.26 -0.95 -5.73
C LEU A 60 11.49 -1.35 -6.56
N VAL A 61 11.99 -0.41 -7.37
CA VAL A 61 13.22 -0.57 -8.16
C VAL A 61 14.39 -0.91 -7.24
N LEU A 62 14.55 -0.17 -6.15
CA LEU A 62 15.63 -0.35 -5.20
C LEU A 62 15.55 -1.67 -4.40
N ARG A 63 14.36 -2.26 -4.26
CA ARG A 63 14.16 -3.59 -3.65
C ARG A 63 14.47 -4.73 -4.63
N SER A 64 14.28 -4.52 -5.92
CA SER A 64 14.66 -5.48 -6.97
C SER A 64 16.17 -5.54 -7.12
N ASP A 65 16.86 -4.40 -7.08
CA ASP A 65 18.33 -4.34 -7.18
C ASP A 65 19.07 -5.00 -6.01
N LYS A 66 18.45 -5.07 -4.82
CA LYS A 66 19.01 -5.76 -3.65
C LYS A 66 18.78 -7.28 -3.64
N GLN A 67 18.03 -7.80 -4.61
CA GLN A 67 17.73 -9.23 -4.73
C GLN A 67 18.56 -9.93 -5.80
N ILE A 68 19.49 -9.20 -6.43
CA ILE A 68 20.57 -9.75 -7.28
C ILE A 68 21.80 -9.97 -6.41
#